data_AF-A8BRU8-F1
#
_entry.id   AF-A8BRU8-F1
#
_cell.length_a   1.000
_cell.length_b   1.000
_cell.length_c   1.000
_cell.angle_alpha   90.00
_cell.angle_beta   90.00
_cell.angle_gamma   90.00
#
_symmetry.space_group_name_H-M   'P 1'
#
loop_
_entity.id
_entity.type
_entity.pdbx_description
1 polymer ?
#
loop_
_entity_poly.entity_id
_entity_poly.type
_entity_poly.pdbx_seq_one_letter_code
_entity_poly.pdbx_strand_id
1 'polypeptide(L)'
;MFLAVLLLSVAISAYTVTFVADPHYDPLYKEDSNPSENCRVSGGAAPNITYPYGQYKCGAVDKALDVLVDALRQTTKTSNISFMIGDAILGKHANREDHDQAIKSLYDKIRSGINGPLYPVLGNTEFYGINHSSSNEEILSQIEKLGKLTGLESVSPSAYKQFLNGGYYSVRDGRLKFIVINTGLYNSLQKREEEDPLGQVAFVKAELEDCRKSKCRVAVIQHIPLMMSTYTGTYTMQQRYSDALRHLYCEYYDVVANIHAAEDHRDEFKLIYCQSNASGIPLFMLPAISPNRYNNPGYRQVELSPKTGNVMDYVQYYLDLGLANIKTRTENVYTRHRTGHNVPTATYNLEYRFSDEYGSSIAKHLNDQELIVASMKTEGWGTYTPMRALYLALQNDPDVWSVFHSHMSSLCYDKKISFICAARAITIESYKSCLAKLQ
;
A
#
# COMPACT_ATOMS: atom_id res chain seq x y z
N MET A 1 -38.55 -1.45 39.99
CA MET A 1 -38.23 -0.53 38.89
C MET A 1 -36.81 -0.83 38.42
N PHE A 2 -36.65 -1.75 37.47
CA PHE A 2 -35.37 -2.00 36.81
C PHE A 2 -35.45 -1.36 35.44
N LEU A 3 -34.73 -0.25 35.24
CA LEU A 3 -34.60 0.41 33.95
C LEU A 3 -33.59 -0.39 33.14
N ALA A 4 -34.07 -1.28 32.25
CA ALA A 4 -33.23 -1.88 31.22
C ALA A 4 -32.91 -0.79 30.19
N VAL A 5 -31.72 -0.23 30.25
CA VAL A 5 -31.20 0.65 29.20
C VAL A 5 -30.86 -0.24 28.01
N LEU A 6 -31.78 -0.32 27.04
CA LEU A 6 -31.50 -0.87 25.73
C LEU A 6 -30.46 0.05 25.06
N LEU A 7 -29.18 -0.31 25.12
CA LEU A 7 -28.15 0.25 24.25
C LEU A 7 -28.46 -0.24 22.84
N LEU A 8 -29.24 0.54 22.09
CA LEU A 8 -29.26 0.42 20.64
C LEU A 8 -27.83 0.69 20.14
N SER A 9 -27.11 -0.39 19.81
CA SER A 9 -25.88 -0.30 19.03
C SER A 9 -26.26 0.21 17.64
N VAL A 10 -26.22 1.54 17.46
CA VAL A 10 -26.18 2.10 16.11
C VAL A 10 -24.89 1.55 15.51
N ALA A 11 -25.01 0.57 14.62
CA ALA A 11 -23.89 0.11 13.81
C ALA A 11 -23.41 1.32 13.02
N ILE A 12 -22.33 1.96 13.50
CA ILE A 12 -21.65 3.00 12.74
C ILE A 12 -21.06 2.25 11.54
N SER A 13 -21.67 2.42 10.37
CA SER A 13 -21.13 1.86 9.14
C SER A 13 -19.70 2.39 8.99
N ALA A 14 -18.71 1.49 9.00
CA ALA A 14 -17.33 1.86 8.75
C ALA A 14 -17.20 2.47 7.36
N TYR A 15 -16.24 3.38 7.22
CA TYR A 15 -15.89 4.02 5.97
C TYR A 15 -14.82 3.17 5.25
N THR A 16 -15.14 2.60 4.09
CA THR A 16 -14.22 1.72 3.38
C THR A 16 -13.32 2.48 2.42
N VAL A 17 -12.01 2.26 2.53
CA VAL A 17 -10.99 2.78 1.63
C VAL A 17 -10.31 1.62 0.91
N THR A 18 -10.21 1.68 -0.42
CA THR A 18 -9.49 0.65 -1.21
C THR A 18 -8.11 1.15 -1.59
N PHE A 19 -7.09 0.34 -1.37
CA PHE A 19 -5.70 0.63 -1.73
C PHE A 19 -5.19 -0.39 -2.72
N VAL A 20 -4.68 0.11 -3.83
CA VAL A 20 -3.97 -0.63 -4.88
C VAL A 20 -2.57 -0.03 -4.94
N ALA A 21 -1.50 -0.82 -4.99
CA ALA A 21 -0.13 -0.30 -4.89
C ALA A 21 0.83 -0.99 -5.87
N ASP A 22 1.91 -0.29 -6.24
CA ASP A 22 3.03 -0.79 -7.04
C ASP A 22 2.62 -1.68 -8.25
N PRO A 23 1.75 -1.22 -9.17
CA PRO A 23 1.36 -2.04 -10.31
C PRO A 23 2.51 -2.35 -11.25
N HIS A 24 3.50 -1.47 -11.37
CA HIS A 24 4.65 -1.65 -12.26
C HIS A 24 4.25 -2.27 -13.59
N TYR A 25 3.26 -1.66 -14.22
CA TYR A 25 2.67 -2.16 -15.45
C TYR A 25 3.73 -2.25 -16.54
N ASP A 26 3.79 -3.41 -17.21
CA ASP A 26 4.66 -3.64 -18.34
C ASP A 26 3.84 -3.98 -19.59
N PRO A 27 3.51 -2.98 -20.44
CA PRO A 27 2.77 -3.21 -21.68
C PRO A 27 3.58 -3.97 -22.75
N LEU A 28 4.89 -4.16 -22.55
CA LEU A 28 5.78 -4.82 -23.52
C LEU A 28 6.05 -6.28 -23.18
N TYR A 29 5.44 -6.79 -22.11
CA TYR A 29 5.58 -8.16 -21.64
C TYR A 29 5.28 -9.20 -22.74
N LYS A 30 6.07 -10.29 -22.74
CA LYS A 30 5.86 -11.46 -23.59
C LYS A 30 5.56 -12.68 -22.74
N GLU A 31 4.46 -13.38 -23.04
CA GLU A 31 3.97 -14.51 -22.23
C GLU A 31 4.94 -15.70 -22.22
N ASP A 32 5.81 -15.82 -23.23
CA ASP A 32 6.81 -16.86 -23.39
C ASP A 32 8.24 -16.38 -23.07
N SER A 33 8.37 -15.29 -22.33
CA SER A 33 9.65 -14.71 -21.95
C SER A 33 10.34 -15.42 -20.79
N ASN A 34 11.66 -15.23 -20.68
CA ASN A 34 12.43 -15.54 -19.49
C ASN A 34 12.41 -14.33 -18.54
N PRO A 35 12.01 -14.47 -17.27
CA PRO A 35 12.06 -13.38 -16.30
C PRO A 35 13.47 -12.84 -16.02
N SER A 36 14.51 -13.60 -16.37
CA SER A 36 15.91 -13.16 -16.27
C SER A 36 16.33 -12.25 -17.43
N GLU A 37 15.48 -12.08 -18.46
CA GLU A 37 15.72 -11.31 -19.68
C GLU A 37 14.73 -10.16 -19.83
N ASN A 38 14.37 -9.50 -18.72
CA ASN A 38 13.45 -8.34 -18.65
C ASN A 38 12.00 -8.63 -19.08
N CYS A 39 11.63 -9.88 -19.37
CA CYS A 39 10.26 -10.29 -19.70
C CYS A 39 9.68 -9.72 -21.02
N ARG A 40 10.49 -9.07 -21.85
CA ARG A 40 10.06 -8.39 -23.10
C ARG A 40 10.53 -9.08 -24.39
N VAL A 41 11.23 -10.20 -24.25
CA VAL A 41 11.76 -11.00 -25.37
C VAL A 41 11.06 -12.36 -25.39
N SER A 42 10.54 -12.76 -26.55
CA SER A 42 9.89 -14.05 -26.76
C SER A 42 10.89 -15.20 -26.88
N GLY A 43 10.43 -16.43 -26.63
CA GLY A 43 11.22 -17.65 -26.72
C GLY A 43 12.16 -17.92 -25.55
N GLY A 44 12.00 -17.19 -24.43
CA GLY A 44 12.81 -17.38 -23.22
C GLY A 44 12.28 -18.45 -22.25
N ALA A 45 11.00 -18.83 -22.37
CA ALA A 45 10.38 -19.90 -21.60
C ALA A 45 10.66 -21.29 -22.20
N ALA A 46 10.42 -22.34 -21.41
CA ALA A 46 10.49 -23.72 -21.90
C ALA A 46 9.45 -23.96 -23.03
N PRO A 47 9.74 -24.86 -24.01
CA PRO A 47 8.84 -25.10 -25.13
C PRO A 47 7.40 -25.40 -24.69
N ASN A 48 6.43 -24.75 -25.34
CA ASN A 48 4.98 -24.86 -25.07
C ASN A 48 4.51 -24.38 -23.69
N ILE A 49 5.32 -23.59 -22.97
CA ILE A 49 4.91 -22.95 -21.72
C ILE A 49 4.73 -21.45 -21.93
N THR A 50 3.58 -20.92 -21.53
CA THR A 50 3.29 -19.48 -21.49
C THR A 50 2.74 -19.07 -20.12
N TYR A 51 2.87 -17.79 -19.82
CA TYR A 51 2.47 -17.17 -18.55
C TYR A 51 1.57 -15.96 -18.79
N PRO A 52 0.33 -16.19 -19.25
CA PRO A 52 -0.58 -15.12 -19.66
C PRO A 52 -0.91 -14.12 -18.55
N TYR A 53 -0.91 -14.54 -17.29
CA TYR A 53 -1.16 -13.65 -16.14
C TYR A 53 0.12 -13.00 -15.60
N GLY A 54 1.26 -13.19 -16.26
CA GLY A 54 2.55 -12.67 -15.83
C GLY A 54 3.39 -13.70 -15.07
N GLN A 55 4.61 -13.29 -14.72
CA GLN A 55 5.60 -14.13 -14.02
C GLN A 55 6.21 -13.37 -12.86
N TYR A 56 6.65 -14.07 -11.82
CA TYR A 56 7.51 -13.47 -10.81
C TYR A 56 8.76 -12.86 -11.45
N LYS A 57 9.22 -11.71 -10.91
CA LYS A 57 10.25 -10.81 -11.48
C LYS A 57 9.81 -9.92 -12.64
N CYS A 58 8.62 -10.10 -13.19
CA CYS A 58 8.07 -9.24 -14.24
C CYS A 58 7.06 -8.23 -13.65
N GLY A 59 6.80 -7.15 -14.40
CA GLY A 59 5.75 -6.19 -14.09
C GLY A 59 4.34 -6.80 -14.16
N ALA A 60 3.32 -6.06 -13.71
CA ALA A 60 1.94 -6.47 -13.95
C ALA A 60 1.62 -6.38 -15.45
N VAL A 61 0.70 -7.23 -15.90
CA VAL A 61 0.36 -7.41 -17.32
C VAL A 61 -1.14 -7.31 -17.52
N ASP A 62 -1.56 -7.06 -18.77
CA ASP A 62 -2.97 -6.77 -19.08
C ASP A 62 -3.96 -7.80 -18.54
N LYS A 63 -3.70 -9.10 -18.73
CA LYS A 63 -4.63 -10.15 -18.27
C LYS A 63 -4.75 -10.23 -16.76
N ALA A 64 -3.67 -9.98 -16.00
CA ALA A 64 -3.75 -9.91 -14.55
C ALA A 64 -4.49 -8.64 -14.09
N LEU A 65 -4.29 -7.52 -14.79
CA LEU A 65 -5.01 -6.29 -14.54
C LEU A 65 -6.51 -6.42 -14.88
N ASP A 66 -6.90 -7.21 -15.89
CA ASP A 66 -8.31 -7.49 -16.17
C ASP A 66 -8.97 -8.23 -15.00
N VAL A 67 -8.29 -9.21 -14.42
CA VAL A 67 -8.75 -9.93 -13.23
C VAL A 67 -8.86 -9.00 -12.01
N LEU A 68 -7.91 -8.08 -11.85
CA LEU A 68 -7.98 -7.03 -10.82
C LEU A 68 -9.19 -6.11 -11.04
N VAL A 69 -9.43 -5.65 -12.26
CA VAL A 69 -10.56 -4.77 -12.61
C VAL A 69 -11.90 -5.43 -12.26
N ASP A 70 -12.06 -6.72 -12.54
CA ASP A 70 -13.28 -7.45 -12.20
C ASP A 70 -13.45 -7.60 -10.68
N ALA A 71 -12.37 -7.84 -9.94
CA ALA A 71 -12.40 -7.91 -8.48
C ALA A 71 -12.75 -6.57 -7.83
N LEU A 72 -12.12 -5.48 -8.31
CA LEU A 72 -12.40 -4.12 -7.86
C LEU A 72 -13.86 -3.73 -8.13
N ARG A 73 -14.42 -4.14 -9.29
CA ARG A 73 -15.81 -3.82 -9.64
C ARG A 73 -16.81 -4.47 -8.69
N GLN A 74 -16.47 -5.66 -8.20
CA GLN A 74 -17.30 -6.43 -7.26
C GLN A 74 -17.16 -5.94 -5.81
N THR A 75 -15.98 -5.44 -5.43
CA THR A 75 -15.66 -5.12 -4.03
C THR A 75 -15.73 -3.62 -3.70
N THR A 76 -15.65 -2.74 -4.69
CA THR A 76 -15.79 -1.28 -4.49
C THR A 76 -17.23 -0.81 -4.64
N LYS A 77 -17.58 0.28 -3.95
CA LYS A 77 -18.88 0.93 -4.05
C LYS A 77 -18.67 2.42 -4.37
N THR A 78 -19.71 3.07 -4.89
CA THR A 78 -19.68 4.51 -5.21
C THR A 78 -19.38 5.39 -3.99
N SER A 79 -19.73 4.94 -2.79
CA SER A 79 -19.44 5.61 -1.51
C SER A 79 -18.01 5.41 -1.01
N ASN A 80 -17.20 4.55 -1.64
CA ASN A 80 -15.85 4.24 -1.19
C ASN A 80 -14.85 5.15 -1.91
N ILE A 81 -13.84 5.63 -1.19
CA ILE A 81 -12.67 6.24 -1.83
C ILE A 81 -11.63 5.16 -2.11
N SER A 82 -10.94 5.28 -3.25
CA SER A 82 -9.81 4.41 -3.61
C SER A 82 -8.54 5.22 -3.87
N PHE A 83 -7.39 4.64 -3.51
CA PHE A 83 -6.07 5.20 -3.81
C PHE A 83 -5.23 4.20 -4.58
N MET A 84 -4.52 4.71 -5.60
CA MET A 84 -3.48 3.98 -6.31
C MET A 84 -2.12 4.51 -5.83
N ILE A 85 -1.42 3.72 -5.03
CA ILE A 85 -0.15 4.10 -4.43
C ILE A 85 1.01 3.73 -5.35
N GLY A 86 1.39 4.72 -6.17
CA GLY A 86 2.67 4.83 -6.85
C GLY A 86 3.14 3.63 -7.66
N ASP A 87 4.36 3.78 -8.15
CA ASP A 87 5.07 2.89 -9.05
C ASP A 87 4.23 2.27 -10.17
N ALA A 88 3.56 3.15 -10.92
CA ALA A 88 2.63 2.80 -11.97
C ALA A 88 3.24 1.87 -13.04
N ILE A 89 4.48 2.09 -13.48
CA ILE A 89 5.07 1.40 -14.64
C ILE A 89 6.43 0.78 -14.33
N LEU A 90 6.83 -0.22 -15.13
CA LEU A 90 8.14 -0.86 -15.00
C LEU A 90 9.03 -0.62 -16.22
N GLY A 91 10.31 -0.40 -15.94
CA GLY A 91 11.36 -0.41 -16.96
C GLY A 91 11.36 0.82 -17.85
N LYS A 92 12.27 0.81 -18.84
CA LYS A 92 12.42 1.93 -19.78
C LYS A 92 11.47 1.76 -20.95
N HIS A 93 10.83 2.84 -21.36
CA HIS A 93 10.11 2.93 -22.62
C HIS A 93 11.00 3.56 -23.69
N ALA A 94 10.70 3.33 -24.97
CA ALA A 94 11.51 3.82 -26.08
C ALA A 94 11.58 5.35 -26.12
N ASN A 95 10.48 6.01 -25.74
CA ASN A 95 10.35 7.46 -25.69
C ASN A 95 9.36 7.88 -24.59
N ARG A 96 9.21 9.19 -24.39
CA ARG A 96 8.31 9.78 -23.39
C ARG A 96 6.83 9.52 -23.67
N GLU A 97 6.43 9.48 -24.94
CA GLU A 97 5.04 9.30 -25.33
C GLU A 97 4.53 7.91 -24.96
N ASP A 98 5.32 6.87 -25.25
CA ASP A 98 5.01 5.48 -24.87
C ASP A 98 4.91 5.32 -23.34
N HIS A 99 5.79 5.98 -22.60
CA HIS A 99 5.79 6.00 -21.15
C HIS A 99 4.50 6.63 -20.60
N ASP A 100 4.14 7.82 -21.08
CA ASP A 100 2.94 8.53 -20.63
C ASP A 100 1.65 7.80 -21.03
N GLN A 101 1.64 7.20 -22.23
CA GLN A 101 0.52 6.38 -22.69
C GLN A 101 0.36 5.13 -21.82
N ALA A 102 1.44 4.49 -21.38
CA ALA A 102 1.39 3.36 -20.46
C ALA A 102 0.77 3.75 -19.11
N ILE A 103 1.20 4.88 -18.52
CA ILE A 103 0.64 5.42 -17.28
C ILE A 103 -0.87 5.69 -17.46
N LYS A 104 -1.24 6.42 -18.52
CA LYS A 104 -2.64 6.76 -18.79
C LYS A 104 -3.50 5.49 -18.95
N SER A 105 -3.03 4.53 -19.74
CA SER A 105 -3.75 3.28 -20.01
C SER A 105 -3.98 2.48 -18.73
N LEU A 106 -2.98 2.42 -17.85
CA LEU A 106 -3.10 1.76 -16.55
C LEU A 106 -4.14 2.44 -15.65
N TYR A 107 -4.06 3.76 -15.48
CA TYR A 107 -5.01 4.51 -14.66
C TYR A 107 -6.43 4.39 -15.20
N ASP A 108 -6.63 4.48 -16.52
CA ASP A 108 -7.94 4.28 -17.15
C ASP A 108 -8.46 2.86 -16.94
N LYS A 109 -7.60 1.85 -17.07
CA LYS A 109 -7.95 0.44 -16.84
C LYS A 109 -8.39 0.19 -15.41
N ILE A 110 -7.58 0.56 -14.41
CA ILE A 110 -7.93 0.38 -13.00
C ILE A 110 -9.20 1.16 -12.65
N ARG A 111 -9.34 2.41 -13.13
CA ARG A 111 -10.55 3.21 -12.92
C ARG A 111 -11.81 2.56 -13.47
N SER A 112 -11.74 1.82 -14.58
CA SER A 112 -12.89 1.08 -15.14
C SER A 112 -13.41 -0.05 -14.24
N GLY A 113 -12.62 -0.45 -13.23
CA GLY A 113 -13.00 -1.39 -12.18
C GLY A 113 -13.42 -0.73 -10.86
N ILE A 114 -13.27 0.59 -10.70
CA ILE A 114 -13.59 1.28 -9.45
C ILE A 114 -14.96 1.98 -9.58
N ASN A 115 -15.88 1.69 -8.67
CA ASN A 115 -17.22 2.32 -8.67
C ASN A 115 -17.22 3.75 -8.07
N GLY A 116 -16.20 4.13 -7.30
CA GLY A 116 -16.04 5.45 -6.66
C GLY A 116 -14.85 6.26 -7.21
N PRO A 117 -14.43 7.34 -6.52
CA PRO A 117 -13.23 8.09 -6.93
C PRO A 117 -11.94 7.27 -6.73
N LEU A 118 -11.03 7.40 -7.69
CA LEU A 118 -9.66 6.85 -7.64
C LEU A 118 -8.65 8.00 -7.63
N TYR A 119 -7.90 8.08 -6.53
CA TYR A 119 -6.91 9.13 -6.28
C TYR A 119 -5.48 8.60 -6.49
N PRO A 120 -4.63 9.29 -7.27
CA PRO A 120 -3.25 8.89 -7.48
C PRO A 120 -2.35 9.31 -6.33
N VAL A 121 -1.36 8.48 -5.99
CA VAL A 121 -0.19 8.86 -5.18
C VAL A 121 1.03 8.63 -6.05
N LEU A 122 1.95 9.58 -6.12
CA LEU A 122 3.14 9.45 -6.96
C LEU A 122 4.19 8.55 -6.29
N GLY A 123 4.70 7.58 -7.05
CA GLY A 123 5.89 6.81 -6.71
C GLY A 123 7.15 7.39 -7.35
N ASN A 124 8.19 6.57 -7.44
CA ASN A 124 9.48 6.97 -8.01
C ASN A 124 9.62 6.61 -9.49
N THR A 125 8.82 5.68 -10.00
CA THR A 125 8.96 5.17 -11.38
C THR A 125 8.06 5.85 -12.40
N GLU A 126 7.12 6.72 -12.00
CA GLU A 126 6.29 7.51 -12.92
C GLU A 126 7.03 8.68 -13.56
N PHE A 127 8.20 9.03 -13.07
CA PHE A 127 8.97 10.15 -13.60
C PHE A 127 9.83 9.70 -14.78
N TYR A 128 9.68 10.34 -15.93
CA TYR A 128 10.48 10.03 -17.11
C TYR A 128 11.76 10.84 -17.12
N GLY A 129 12.91 10.17 -17.01
CA GLY A 129 14.22 10.81 -17.16
C GLY A 129 14.62 11.77 -16.04
N ILE A 130 13.81 11.86 -14.96
CA ILE A 130 14.24 12.54 -13.74
C ILE A 130 15.42 11.78 -13.15
N ASN A 131 16.48 12.52 -12.86
CA ASN A 131 17.67 11.99 -12.23
C ASN A 131 17.92 12.74 -10.91
N HIS A 132 18.98 12.33 -10.21
CA HIS A 132 19.30 12.83 -8.89
C HIS A 132 19.66 14.33 -8.82
N SER A 133 19.81 15.00 -9.95
CA SER A 133 20.17 16.42 -10.10
C SER A 133 19.08 17.23 -10.80
N SER A 134 17.89 16.66 -11.03
CA SER A 134 16.81 17.38 -11.69
C SER A 134 16.31 18.57 -10.86
N SER A 135 16.04 19.69 -11.53
CA SER A 135 15.59 20.93 -10.90
C SER A 135 14.14 20.84 -10.42
N ASN A 136 13.72 21.76 -9.54
CA ASN A 136 12.32 21.87 -9.13
C ASN A 136 11.39 22.17 -10.31
N GLU A 137 11.84 22.96 -11.28
CA GLU A 137 11.07 23.29 -12.48
C GLU A 137 10.83 22.06 -13.37
N GLU A 138 11.86 21.23 -13.57
CA GLU A 138 11.74 19.98 -14.33
C GLU A 138 10.75 19.02 -13.67
N ILE A 139 10.82 18.89 -12.34
CA ILE A 139 9.91 18.02 -11.58
C ILE A 139 8.47 18.55 -11.62
N LEU A 140 8.26 19.85 -11.43
CA LEU A 140 6.93 20.48 -11.49
C LEU A 140 6.27 20.30 -12.86
N SER A 141 7.04 20.45 -13.95
CA SER A 141 6.55 20.20 -15.30
C SER A 141 6.04 18.76 -15.48
N GLN A 142 6.75 17.77 -14.91
CA GLN A 142 6.30 16.38 -14.95
C GLN A 142 5.08 16.13 -14.06
N ILE A 143 5.03 16.76 -12.88
CA ILE A 143 3.88 16.68 -11.98
C ILE A 143 2.62 17.18 -12.68
N GLU A 144 2.67 18.34 -13.35
CA GLU A 144 1.52 18.83 -14.11
C GLU A 144 1.01 17.79 -15.12
N LYS A 145 1.94 17.17 -15.88
CA LYS A 145 1.60 16.13 -16.84
C LYS A 145 0.99 14.90 -16.17
N LEU A 146 1.60 14.42 -15.08
CA LEU A 146 1.11 13.27 -14.32
C LEU A 146 -0.28 13.52 -13.75
N GLY A 147 -0.58 14.73 -13.26
CA GLY A 147 -1.92 15.07 -12.78
C GLY A 147 -3.01 14.93 -13.86
N LYS A 148 -2.67 15.25 -15.12
CA LYS A 148 -3.56 15.04 -16.28
C LYS A 148 -3.67 13.56 -16.66
N LEU A 149 -2.55 12.84 -16.76
CA LEU A 149 -2.52 11.42 -17.14
C LEU A 149 -3.26 10.52 -16.14
N THR A 150 -3.16 10.86 -14.85
CA THR A 150 -3.86 10.16 -13.76
C THR A 150 -5.35 10.52 -13.70
N GLY A 151 -5.83 11.54 -14.42
CA GLY A 151 -7.23 11.99 -14.40
C GLY A 151 -7.65 12.70 -13.11
N LEU A 152 -6.72 13.10 -12.25
CA LEU A 152 -7.03 13.73 -10.95
C LEU A 152 -7.90 14.99 -11.10
N GLU A 153 -7.68 15.77 -12.15
CA GLU A 153 -8.49 16.97 -12.45
C GLU A 153 -9.98 16.66 -12.57
N SER A 154 -10.33 15.52 -13.19
CA SER A 154 -11.73 15.10 -13.35
C SER A 154 -12.31 14.52 -12.05
N VAL A 155 -11.46 13.90 -11.21
CA VAL A 155 -11.89 13.29 -9.94
C VAL A 155 -12.09 14.36 -8.86
N SER A 156 -11.18 15.33 -8.76
CA SER A 156 -11.23 16.40 -7.78
C SER A 156 -10.42 17.61 -8.24
N PRO A 157 -11.09 18.66 -8.78
CA PRO A 157 -10.41 19.89 -9.21
C PRO A 157 -9.64 20.58 -8.09
N SER A 158 -10.13 20.50 -6.84
CA SER A 158 -9.46 21.10 -5.68
C SER A 158 -8.17 20.34 -5.31
N ALA A 159 -8.21 19.01 -5.33
CA ALA A 159 -7.02 18.19 -5.11
C ALA A 159 -6.01 18.39 -6.23
N TYR A 160 -6.46 18.45 -7.48
CA TYR A 160 -5.61 18.72 -8.63
C TYR A 160 -4.89 20.07 -8.49
N LYS A 161 -5.57 21.14 -8.07
CA LYS A 161 -4.93 22.44 -7.82
C LYS A 161 -3.80 22.35 -6.79
N GLN A 162 -3.97 21.60 -5.71
CA GLN A 162 -2.92 21.38 -4.72
C GLN A 162 -1.79 20.51 -5.28
N PHE A 163 -2.14 19.46 -6.01
CA PHE A 163 -1.22 18.53 -6.65
C PHE A 163 -0.21 19.24 -7.56
N LEU A 164 -0.61 20.30 -8.26
CA LEU A 164 0.28 21.10 -9.10
C LEU A 164 1.46 21.76 -8.34
N ASN A 165 1.39 21.89 -7.01
CA ASN A 165 2.47 22.48 -6.22
C ASN A 165 3.66 21.52 -5.98
N GLY A 166 3.43 20.20 -6.08
CA GLY A 166 4.48 19.23 -5.74
C GLY A 166 4.08 17.76 -5.74
N GLY A 167 2.93 17.41 -6.31
CA GLY A 167 2.39 16.05 -6.35
C GLY A 167 1.70 15.61 -5.06
N TYR A 168 1.48 16.54 -4.12
CA TYR A 168 0.80 16.32 -2.84
C TYR A 168 -0.51 17.10 -2.76
N TYR A 169 -1.47 16.61 -2.00
CA TYR A 169 -2.79 17.22 -1.84
C TYR A 169 -3.53 16.60 -0.64
N SER A 170 -4.67 17.17 -0.29
CA SER A 170 -5.59 16.59 0.69
C SER A 170 -6.99 16.45 0.12
N VAL A 171 -7.70 15.44 0.62
CA VAL A 171 -9.12 15.22 0.34
C VAL A 171 -9.83 15.03 1.68
N ARG A 172 -10.98 15.68 1.86
CA ARG A 172 -11.77 15.57 3.08
C ARG A 172 -13.12 14.95 2.76
N ASP A 173 -13.49 13.94 3.54
CA ASP A 173 -14.84 13.38 3.58
C ASP A 173 -15.34 13.37 5.04
N GLY A 174 -16.29 14.26 5.33
CA GLY A 174 -16.79 14.48 6.68
C GLY A 174 -15.69 14.83 7.68
N ARG A 175 -15.44 13.93 8.63
CA ARG A 175 -14.38 14.07 9.65
C ARG A 175 -13.06 13.42 9.26
N LEU A 176 -13.02 12.64 8.18
CA LEU A 176 -11.79 12.04 7.67
C LEU A 176 -11.13 13.01 6.71
N LYS A 177 -9.83 13.21 6.88
CA LYS A 177 -8.97 13.90 5.93
C LYS A 177 -7.85 12.95 5.50
N PHE A 178 -7.74 12.74 4.20
CA PHE A 178 -6.65 12.00 3.59
C PHE A 178 -5.60 13.01 3.14
N ILE A 179 -4.39 12.92 3.68
CA ILE A 179 -3.26 13.74 3.24
C ILE A 179 -2.37 12.86 2.38
N VAL A 180 -2.34 13.14 1.08
CA VAL A 180 -1.52 12.45 0.09
C VAL A 180 -0.23 13.23 -0.09
N ILE A 181 0.91 12.58 0.13
CA ILE A 181 2.22 13.22 0.02
C ILE A 181 3.06 12.57 -1.10
N ASN A 182 3.89 13.37 -1.75
CA ASN A 182 4.88 12.94 -2.73
C ASN A 182 6.20 12.64 -2.03
N THR A 183 6.36 11.41 -1.55
CA THR A 183 7.61 10.93 -0.95
C THR A 183 8.71 10.65 -1.99
N GLY A 184 8.39 10.63 -3.29
CA GLY A 184 9.38 10.51 -4.36
C GLY A 184 10.39 11.67 -4.35
N LEU A 185 9.97 12.86 -3.90
CA LEU A 185 10.85 14.01 -3.64
C LEU A 185 11.95 13.72 -2.62
N TYR A 186 11.72 12.76 -1.74
CA TYR A 186 12.62 12.43 -0.63
C TYR A 186 13.37 11.11 -0.85
N ASN A 187 13.30 10.51 -2.05
CA ASN A 187 13.98 9.27 -2.37
C ASN A 187 15.50 9.39 -2.08
N SER A 188 16.09 8.37 -1.46
CA SER A 188 17.51 8.36 -1.07
C SER A 188 18.49 8.38 -2.24
N LEU A 189 18.02 8.08 -3.46
CA LEU A 189 18.80 8.21 -4.69
C LEU A 189 18.88 9.65 -5.22
N GLN A 190 18.03 10.56 -4.74
CA GLN A 190 18.02 11.97 -5.12
C GLN A 190 19.07 12.75 -4.33
N LYS A 191 19.82 13.68 -4.97
CA LYS A 191 20.79 14.56 -4.28
C LYS A 191 20.14 15.90 -3.93
N ARG A 192 19.02 15.84 -3.24
CA ARG A 192 18.35 17.03 -2.69
C ARG A 192 18.98 17.40 -1.37
N GLU A 193 19.12 18.70 -1.14
CA GLU A 193 19.63 19.29 0.11
C GLU A 193 18.65 20.28 0.73
N GLU A 194 17.56 20.64 0.03
CA GLU A 194 16.59 21.61 0.53
C GLU A 194 15.93 21.13 1.82
N GLU A 195 15.61 22.02 2.75
CA GLU A 195 14.93 21.65 4.01
C GLU A 195 13.50 21.16 3.75
N ASP A 196 12.77 21.85 2.86
CA ASP A 196 11.41 21.50 2.46
C ASP A 196 11.21 21.59 0.94
N PRO A 197 11.62 20.55 0.17
CA PRO A 197 11.41 20.49 -1.27
C PRO A 197 9.96 20.76 -1.65
N LEU A 198 9.76 21.78 -2.48
CA LEU A 198 8.46 22.21 -2.98
C LEU A 198 7.45 22.65 -1.89
N GLY A 199 7.86 22.80 -0.61
CA GLY A 199 6.98 23.26 0.47
C GLY A 199 6.01 22.19 1.00
N GLN A 200 6.32 20.91 0.81
CA GLN A 200 5.44 19.80 1.20
C GLN A 200 5.30 19.64 2.72
N VAL A 201 6.36 19.82 3.50
CA VAL A 201 6.31 19.73 4.98
C VAL A 201 5.44 20.86 5.53
N ALA A 202 5.61 22.09 5.01
CA ALA A 202 4.76 23.21 5.36
C ALA A 202 3.28 22.96 5.02
N PHE A 203 2.99 22.39 3.85
CA PHE A 203 1.64 21.98 3.46
C PHE A 203 1.04 20.96 4.44
N VAL A 204 1.76 19.88 4.74
CA VAL A 204 1.30 18.82 5.65
C VAL A 204 1.00 19.40 7.03
N LYS A 205 1.88 20.25 7.56
CA LYS A 205 1.65 20.93 8.85
C LYS A 205 0.37 21.75 8.83
N ALA A 206 0.15 22.56 7.79
CA ALA A 206 -1.06 23.38 7.68
C ALA A 206 -2.35 22.52 7.64
N GLU A 207 -2.33 21.40 6.90
CA GLU A 207 -3.46 20.48 6.81
C GLU A 207 -3.77 19.77 8.14
N LEU A 208 -2.73 19.42 8.90
CA LEU A 208 -2.84 18.84 10.24
C LEU A 208 -3.38 19.85 11.26
N GLU A 209 -2.90 21.10 11.23
CA GLU A 209 -3.41 22.19 12.07
C GLU A 209 -4.89 22.49 11.80
N ASP A 210 -5.28 22.58 10.53
CA ASP A 210 -6.69 22.74 10.13
C ASP A 210 -7.54 21.57 10.61
N CYS A 211 -7.04 20.35 10.47
CA CYS A 211 -7.75 19.16 10.92
C CYS A 211 -7.94 19.14 12.44
N ARG A 212 -6.90 19.52 13.21
CA ARG A 212 -6.99 19.66 14.68
C ARG A 212 -8.06 20.67 15.07
N LYS A 213 -8.05 21.86 14.45
CA LYS A 213 -9.03 22.93 14.71
C LYS A 213 -10.46 22.49 14.38
N SER A 214 -10.62 21.76 13.28
CA SER A 214 -11.93 21.28 12.80
C SER A 214 -12.33 19.91 13.37
N LYS A 215 -11.59 19.39 14.37
CA LYS A 215 -11.85 18.10 15.05
C LYS A 215 -12.01 16.92 14.09
N CYS A 216 -11.20 16.94 13.03
CA CYS A 216 -11.11 15.90 12.02
C CYS A 216 -10.05 14.86 12.42
N ARG A 217 -9.88 13.82 11.61
CA ARG A 217 -8.89 12.74 11.79
C ARG A 217 -8.19 12.47 10.47
N VAL A 218 -6.89 12.21 10.53
CA VAL A 218 -6.03 12.09 9.35
C VAL A 218 -5.59 10.66 9.11
N ALA A 219 -5.74 10.24 7.85
CA ALA A 219 -5.00 9.13 7.26
C ALA A 219 -3.96 9.72 6.30
N VAL A 220 -2.67 9.43 6.53
CA VAL A 220 -1.60 9.83 5.60
C VAL A 220 -1.39 8.73 4.58
N ILE A 221 -1.22 9.11 3.31
CA ILE A 221 -1.01 8.17 2.22
C ILE A 221 0.25 8.60 1.46
N GLN A 222 1.18 7.67 1.32
CA GLN A 222 2.49 7.91 0.74
C GLN A 222 2.96 6.70 -0.05
N HIS A 223 3.96 6.87 -0.93
CA HIS A 223 4.57 5.75 -1.64
C HIS A 223 5.71 5.14 -0.83
N ILE A 224 6.84 5.85 -0.78
CA ILE A 224 8.04 5.44 -0.06
C ILE A 224 7.76 5.55 1.45
N PRO A 225 7.93 4.47 2.23
CA PRO A 225 7.61 4.48 3.65
C PRO A 225 8.59 5.33 4.46
N LEU A 226 8.13 5.79 5.63
CA LEU A 226 9.02 6.27 6.69
C LEU A 226 9.82 5.09 7.27
N MET A 227 10.90 5.43 7.97
CA MET A 227 11.78 4.48 8.66
C MET A 227 12.46 3.50 7.69
N MET A 228 13.37 2.70 8.21
CA MET A 228 14.14 1.75 7.42
C MET A 228 13.24 0.67 6.81
N SER A 229 13.58 0.19 5.62
CA SER A 229 12.97 -1.00 5.04
C SER A 229 13.24 -2.20 5.94
N THR A 230 12.19 -2.96 6.20
CA THR A 230 12.22 -4.21 6.98
C THR A 230 12.93 -5.35 6.25
N TYR A 231 13.12 -5.20 4.94
CA TYR A 231 13.80 -6.17 4.10
C TYR A 231 15.29 -5.85 3.94
N THR A 232 15.64 -4.63 3.53
CA THR A 232 17.04 -4.27 3.24
C THR A 232 17.79 -3.75 4.46
N GLY A 233 17.10 -3.26 5.49
CA GLY A 233 17.73 -2.55 6.60
C GLY A 233 18.39 -1.24 6.15
N THR A 234 17.84 -0.59 5.12
CA THR A 234 18.28 0.72 4.61
C THR A 234 17.11 1.69 4.49
N TYR A 235 17.42 2.97 4.34
CA TYR A 235 16.44 4.02 4.10
C TYR A 235 16.15 4.19 2.60
N THR A 236 14.91 3.95 2.17
CA THR A 236 14.47 4.28 0.80
C THR A 236 14.15 5.77 0.66
N MET A 237 13.71 6.41 1.75
CA MET A 237 13.59 7.86 1.89
C MET A 237 14.81 8.41 2.63
N GLN A 238 15.43 9.50 2.20
CA GLN A 238 16.54 10.12 2.94
C GLN A 238 16.17 10.32 4.41
N GLN A 239 17.07 9.89 5.30
CA GLN A 239 16.80 9.82 6.74
C GLN A 239 16.31 11.16 7.32
N ARG A 240 16.92 12.28 6.93
CA ARG A 240 16.53 13.61 7.41
C ARG A 240 15.06 13.97 7.14
N TYR A 241 14.54 13.61 5.97
CA TYR A 241 13.13 13.85 5.62
C TYR A 241 12.22 12.86 6.33
N SER A 242 12.64 11.58 6.43
CA SER A 242 11.91 10.59 7.22
C SER A 242 11.79 11.01 8.68
N ASP A 243 12.85 11.58 9.25
CA ASP A 243 12.85 12.08 10.63
C ASP A 243 12.00 13.34 10.79
N ALA A 244 12.08 14.29 9.85
CA ALA A 244 11.25 15.49 9.86
C ALA A 244 9.75 15.16 9.83
N LEU A 245 9.32 14.29 8.89
CA LEU A 245 7.94 13.83 8.80
C LEU A 245 7.52 13.04 10.05
N ARG A 246 8.37 12.15 10.55
CA ARG A 246 8.09 11.40 11.78
C ARG A 246 7.86 12.32 12.97
N HIS A 247 8.74 13.33 13.17
CA HIS A 247 8.57 14.31 14.24
C HIS A 247 7.28 15.11 14.07
N LEU A 248 6.97 15.55 12.85
CA LEU A 248 5.72 16.27 12.57
C LEU A 248 4.50 15.39 12.87
N TYR A 249 4.46 14.15 12.41
CA TYR A 249 3.34 13.24 12.70
C TYR A 249 3.21 12.98 14.20
N CYS A 250 4.32 12.88 14.93
CA CYS A 250 4.28 12.73 16.37
C CYS A 250 3.86 14.00 17.12
N GLU A 251 4.12 15.20 16.61
CA GLU A 251 3.55 16.44 17.13
C GLU A 251 2.01 16.47 16.96
N TYR A 252 1.50 15.76 15.95
CA TYR A 252 0.07 15.66 15.61
C TYR A 252 -0.53 14.28 15.81
N TYR A 253 0.02 13.46 16.73
CA TYR A 253 -0.43 12.08 16.95
C TYR A 253 -1.88 11.97 17.46
N ASP A 254 -2.43 13.05 18.04
CA ASP A 254 -3.85 13.17 18.43
C ASP A 254 -4.81 13.28 17.22
N VAL A 255 -4.26 13.61 16.04
CA VAL A 255 -4.98 13.83 14.78
C VAL A 255 -4.66 12.75 13.75
N VAL A 256 -3.38 12.37 13.62
CA VAL A 256 -2.92 11.34 12.68
C VAL A 256 -3.27 9.95 13.23
N ALA A 257 -4.28 9.31 12.65
CA ALA A 257 -4.78 8.03 13.11
C ALA A 257 -4.03 6.83 12.50
N ASN A 258 -3.59 6.94 11.24
CA ASN A 258 -2.88 5.89 10.52
C ASN A 258 -2.10 6.45 9.33
N ILE A 259 -1.16 5.64 8.83
CA ILE A 259 -0.38 5.91 7.63
C ILE A 259 -0.43 4.67 6.73
N HIS A 260 -0.55 4.87 5.42
CA HIS A 260 -0.52 3.81 4.41
C HIS A 260 0.63 4.06 3.41
N ALA A 261 1.46 3.04 3.17
CA ALA A 261 2.63 3.10 2.31
C ALA A 261 2.83 1.82 1.48
N ALA A 262 3.76 1.86 0.52
CA ALA A 262 3.99 0.85 -0.51
C ALA A 262 5.51 0.64 -0.74
N GLU A 263 5.98 0.46 -1.98
CA GLU A 263 7.41 0.40 -2.40
C GLU A 263 8.19 -0.87 -2.02
N ASP A 264 7.96 -1.44 -0.84
CA ASP A 264 8.64 -2.67 -0.42
C ASP A 264 8.01 -3.93 -1.06
N HIS A 265 6.77 -3.83 -1.55
CA HIS A 265 5.94 -4.90 -2.14
C HIS A 265 5.60 -6.02 -1.15
N ARG A 266 5.56 -5.70 0.14
CA ARG A 266 5.33 -6.68 1.20
C ARG A 266 4.20 -6.23 2.10
N ASP A 267 3.36 -7.17 2.46
CA ASP A 267 2.29 -6.97 3.43
C ASP A 267 2.90 -6.95 4.84
N GLU A 268 3.08 -5.75 5.37
CA GLU A 268 3.76 -5.53 6.64
C GLU A 268 3.25 -4.29 7.37
N PHE A 269 3.84 -3.99 8.52
CA PHE A 269 3.57 -2.75 9.23
C PHE A 269 4.80 -2.24 9.98
N LYS A 270 4.79 -0.95 10.30
CA LYS A 270 5.75 -0.28 11.18
C LYS A 270 5.03 0.45 12.30
N LEU A 271 5.71 0.65 13.41
CA LEU A 271 5.20 1.36 14.59
C LEU A 271 6.02 2.60 14.84
N ILE A 272 5.39 3.76 14.70
CA ILE A 272 6.00 5.05 15.00
C ILE A 272 5.72 5.40 16.47
N TYR A 273 6.77 5.49 17.27
CA TYR A 273 6.70 5.86 18.69
C TYR A 273 6.74 7.38 18.83
N CYS A 274 5.77 7.97 19.55
CA CYS A 274 5.66 9.42 19.65
C CYS A 274 5.92 9.97 21.05
N GLN A 275 5.09 9.64 22.05
CA GLN A 275 5.25 10.18 23.42
C GLN A 275 5.78 9.15 24.42
N SER A 276 5.29 7.92 24.33
CA SER A 276 5.66 6.83 25.22
C SER A 276 5.67 5.51 24.44
N ASN A 277 6.13 4.43 25.05
CA ASN A 277 6.00 3.09 24.46
C ASN A 277 4.53 2.67 24.22
N ALA A 278 3.55 3.36 24.84
CA ALA A 278 2.13 3.06 24.74
C ALA A 278 1.36 3.96 23.75
N SER A 279 1.99 4.99 23.17
CA SER A 279 1.32 5.93 22.26
C SER A 279 2.13 6.18 20.99
N GLY A 280 1.50 5.99 19.84
CA GLY A 280 2.14 6.13 18.55
C GLY A 280 1.18 5.96 17.39
N ILE A 281 1.74 5.83 16.19
CA ILE A 281 0.98 5.78 14.94
C ILE A 281 1.35 4.49 14.18
N PRO A 282 0.36 3.67 13.81
CA PRO A 282 0.60 2.51 12.95
C PRO A 282 0.78 2.96 11.49
N LEU A 283 1.79 2.40 10.83
CA LEU A 283 2.03 2.56 9.40
C LEU A 283 1.86 1.20 8.73
N PHE A 284 0.90 1.10 7.82
CA PHE A 284 0.58 -0.13 7.08
C PHE A 284 1.29 -0.12 5.72
N MET A 285 2.03 -1.19 5.45
CA MET A 285 2.66 -1.45 4.16
C MET A 285 1.74 -2.33 3.32
N LEU A 286 1.54 -1.94 2.07
CA LEU A 286 0.74 -2.70 1.11
C LEU A 286 1.63 -3.61 0.24
N PRO A 287 1.17 -4.83 -0.09
CA PRO A 287 1.79 -5.62 -1.13
C PRO A 287 1.53 -4.99 -2.51
N ALA A 288 2.31 -5.39 -3.50
CA ALA A 288 2.20 -4.90 -4.85
C ALA A 288 1.15 -5.65 -5.69
N ILE A 289 0.60 -4.97 -6.69
CA ILE A 289 -0.09 -5.65 -7.80
C ILE A 289 0.93 -6.34 -8.72
N SER A 290 2.12 -5.76 -8.88
CA SER A 290 3.20 -6.39 -9.64
C SER A 290 3.80 -7.58 -8.90
N PRO A 291 4.04 -8.73 -9.55
CA PRO A 291 4.76 -9.86 -8.96
C PRO A 291 6.30 -9.74 -9.06
N ASN A 292 6.83 -8.57 -9.42
CA ASN A 292 8.26 -8.39 -9.70
C ASN A 292 9.19 -8.66 -8.49
N ARG A 293 8.67 -8.64 -7.25
CA ARG A 293 9.40 -8.95 -6.02
C ARG A 293 8.97 -10.28 -5.39
N TYR A 294 8.50 -11.22 -6.22
CA TYR A 294 8.05 -12.56 -5.81
C TYR A 294 6.86 -12.57 -4.86
N ASN A 295 6.05 -11.51 -4.93
CA ASN A 295 4.73 -11.45 -4.33
C ASN A 295 3.68 -11.98 -5.28
N ASN A 296 2.61 -12.53 -4.72
CA ASN A 296 1.36 -12.62 -5.46
C ASN A 296 0.77 -11.20 -5.59
N PRO A 297 0.13 -10.86 -6.72
CA PRO A 297 -0.59 -9.60 -6.86
C PRO A 297 -1.63 -9.42 -5.76
N GLY A 298 -1.65 -8.28 -5.07
CA GLY A 298 -2.55 -8.05 -3.93
C GLY A 298 -3.09 -6.63 -3.82
N TYR A 299 -4.30 -6.48 -3.27
CA TYR A 299 -4.89 -5.18 -2.92
C TYR A 299 -5.63 -5.26 -1.58
N ARG A 300 -5.87 -4.12 -0.94
CA ARG A 300 -6.45 -4.07 0.41
C ARG A 300 -7.69 -3.18 0.47
N GLN A 301 -8.65 -3.59 1.28
CA GLN A 301 -9.77 -2.74 1.71
C GLN A 301 -9.69 -2.50 3.21
N VAL A 302 -9.59 -1.24 3.60
CA VAL A 302 -9.46 -0.80 4.99
C VAL A 302 -10.79 -0.22 5.45
N GLU A 303 -11.25 -0.64 6.61
CA GLU A 303 -12.45 -0.12 7.26
C GLU A 303 -12.02 0.93 8.29
N LEU A 304 -12.37 2.20 8.06
CA LEU A 304 -12.05 3.31 8.95
C LEU A 304 -13.27 3.72 9.78
N SER A 305 -13.05 4.07 11.05
CA SER A 305 -14.08 4.72 11.86
C SER A 305 -14.33 6.14 11.33
N PRO A 306 -15.56 6.49 10.89
CA PRO A 306 -15.86 7.87 10.46
C PRO A 306 -15.68 8.91 11.58
N LYS A 307 -15.66 8.47 12.84
CA LYS A 307 -15.53 9.34 14.02
C LYS A 307 -14.09 9.53 14.45
N THR A 308 -13.30 8.46 14.48
CA THR A 308 -11.94 8.46 15.05
C THR A 308 -10.85 8.34 14.01
N GLY A 309 -11.17 7.98 12.76
CA GLY A 309 -10.18 7.68 11.72
C GLY A 309 -9.38 6.42 11.99
N ASN A 310 -9.66 5.71 13.08
CA ASN A 310 -8.97 4.47 13.42
C ASN A 310 -9.26 3.40 12.36
N VAL A 311 -8.26 2.58 12.07
CA VAL A 311 -8.44 1.35 11.30
C VAL A 311 -9.22 0.37 12.17
N MET A 312 -10.48 0.17 11.83
CA MET A 312 -11.37 -0.76 12.51
C MET A 312 -10.97 -2.20 12.19
N ASP A 313 -10.75 -2.48 10.91
CA ASP A 313 -10.30 -3.76 10.39
C ASP A 313 -9.79 -3.56 8.96
N TYR A 314 -9.23 -4.59 8.35
CA TYR A 314 -9.00 -4.59 6.91
C TYR A 314 -9.04 -6.00 6.33
N VAL A 315 -9.28 -6.04 5.02
CA VAL A 315 -9.34 -7.26 4.22
C VAL A 315 -8.23 -7.19 3.17
N GLN A 316 -7.38 -8.22 3.16
CA GLN A 316 -6.35 -8.40 2.15
C GLN A 316 -6.85 -9.38 1.09
N TYR A 317 -6.70 -9.00 -0.18
CA TYR A 317 -7.00 -9.86 -1.32
C TYR A 317 -5.73 -10.17 -2.09
N TYR A 318 -5.69 -11.35 -2.71
CA TYR A 318 -4.57 -11.77 -3.54
C TYR A 318 -5.01 -12.58 -4.76
N LEU A 319 -4.21 -12.54 -5.81
CA LEU A 319 -4.29 -13.45 -6.95
C LEU A 319 -3.17 -14.49 -6.81
N ASP A 320 -3.53 -15.77 -6.69
CA ASP A 320 -2.54 -16.85 -6.82
C ASP A 320 -2.04 -16.92 -8.28
N LEU A 321 -0.88 -16.31 -8.53
CA LEU A 321 -0.32 -16.19 -9.87
C LEU A 321 0.08 -17.55 -10.45
N GLY A 322 0.58 -18.45 -9.59
CA GLY A 322 0.93 -19.81 -9.98
C GLY A 322 -0.30 -20.58 -10.46
N LEU A 323 -1.37 -20.55 -9.66
CA LEU A 323 -2.64 -21.20 -9.98
C LEU A 323 -3.30 -20.59 -11.23
N ALA A 324 -3.27 -19.27 -11.39
CA ALA A 324 -3.81 -18.58 -12.56
C ALA A 324 -3.14 -19.09 -13.86
N ASN A 325 -1.81 -19.20 -13.86
CA ASN A 325 -1.06 -19.71 -15.00
C ASN A 325 -1.19 -21.25 -15.19
N ILE A 326 -1.43 -22.03 -14.13
CA ILE A 326 -1.71 -23.48 -14.25
C ILE A 326 -3.09 -23.73 -14.88
N LYS A 327 -4.13 -23.03 -14.42
CA LYS A 327 -5.51 -23.18 -14.94
C LYS A 327 -5.56 -22.97 -16.45
N THR A 328 -4.88 -21.93 -16.95
CA THR A 328 -4.79 -21.66 -18.39
C THR A 328 -4.10 -22.79 -19.17
N ARG A 329 -3.05 -23.40 -18.60
CA ARG A 329 -2.36 -24.52 -19.24
C ARG A 329 -3.25 -25.75 -19.32
N THR A 330 -4.01 -26.04 -18.27
CA THR A 330 -4.99 -27.13 -18.30
C THR A 330 -6.12 -26.85 -19.30
N GLU A 331 -6.59 -25.61 -19.43
CA GLU A 331 -7.58 -25.21 -20.44
C GLU A 331 -7.12 -25.49 -21.87
N ASN A 332 -5.86 -25.14 -22.21
CA ASN A 332 -5.29 -25.37 -23.53
C ASN A 332 -5.14 -26.87 -23.88
N VAL A 333 -5.04 -27.74 -22.87
CA VAL A 333 -5.00 -29.20 -23.05
C VAL A 333 -6.42 -29.80 -23.16
N TYR A 334 -7.38 -29.33 -22.37
CA TYR A 334 -8.74 -29.88 -22.32
C TYR A 334 -9.66 -29.35 -23.45
N THR A 335 -9.49 -28.10 -23.90
CA THR A 335 -10.26 -27.54 -25.03
C THR A 335 -9.94 -28.20 -26.38
N ARG A 336 -8.82 -28.93 -26.49
CA ARG A 336 -8.55 -29.82 -27.64
C ARG A 336 -9.44 -31.07 -27.67
N HIS A 337 -10.14 -31.42 -26.57
CA HIS A 337 -10.86 -32.69 -26.48
C HIS A 337 -12.33 -32.64 -26.02
N ARG A 338 -12.88 -31.55 -25.48
CA ARG A 338 -14.34 -31.43 -25.21
C ARG A 338 -14.81 -29.98 -25.12
N THR A 339 -15.90 -29.66 -25.82
CA THR A 339 -16.69 -28.45 -25.62
C THR A 339 -17.53 -28.58 -24.35
N GLY A 340 -17.41 -27.66 -23.38
CA GLY A 340 -18.48 -27.41 -22.41
C GLY A 340 -18.21 -27.59 -20.91
N HIS A 341 -16.96 -27.53 -20.43
CA HIS A 341 -16.73 -27.32 -18.99
C HIS A 341 -16.31 -25.87 -18.74
N ASN A 342 -17.11 -25.14 -17.96
CA ASN A 342 -16.74 -23.83 -17.40
C ASN A 342 -15.53 -24.04 -16.49
N VAL A 343 -14.34 -23.83 -17.03
CA VAL A 343 -13.11 -23.87 -16.24
C VAL A 343 -13.07 -22.61 -15.37
N PRO A 344 -12.73 -22.71 -14.07
CA PRO A 344 -12.73 -21.54 -13.19
C PRO A 344 -11.71 -20.51 -13.68
N THR A 345 -12.18 -19.32 -14.05
CA THR A 345 -11.34 -18.19 -14.43
C THR A 345 -10.41 -17.78 -13.27
N ALA A 346 -9.27 -17.16 -13.59
CA ALA A 346 -8.43 -16.53 -12.56
C ALA A 346 -9.23 -15.44 -11.83
N THR A 347 -9.16 -15.41 -10.51
CA THR A 347 -9.89 -14.46 -9.66
C THR A 347 -9.02 -14.06 -8.47
N TYR A 348 -9.20 -12.84 -7.98
CA TYR A 348 -8.72 -12.48 -6.64
C TYR A 348 -9.53 -13.23 -5.58
N ASN A 349 -8.85 -13.71 -4.55
CA ASN A 349 -9.45 -14.35 -3.39
C ASN A 349 -9.19 -13.50 -2.14
N LEU A 350 -10.05 -13.65 -1.15
CA LEU A 350 -9.76 -13.23 0.21
C LEU A 350 -8.52 -13.98 0.69
N GLU A 351 -7.45 -13.27 1.05
CA GLU A 351 -6.29 -13.84 1.72
C GLU A 351 -6.58 -13.99 3.20
N TYR A 352 -6.88 -12.86 3.86
CA TYR A 352 -7.29 -12.83 5.26
C TYR A 352 -8.08 -11.55 5.60
N ARG A 353 -8.87 -11.63 6.67
CA ARG A 353 -9.37 -10.47 7.41
C ARG A 353 -8.50 -10.30 8.66
N PHE A 354 -7.98 -9.11 8.88
CA PHE A 354 -6.95 -8.87 9.91
C PHE A 354 -7.40 -9.29 11.31
N SER A 355 -8.63 -8.93 11.69
CA SER A 355 -9.18 -9.28 13.00
C SER A 355 -9.40 -10.78 13.19
N ASP A 356 -9.83 -11.50 12.16
CA ASP A 356 -10.03 -12.95 12.21
C ASP A 356 -8.68 -13.68 12.36
N GLU A 357 -7.66 -13.23 11.63
CA GLU A 357 -6.35 -13.88 11.59
C GLU A 357 -5.50 -13.60 12.84
N TYR A 358 -5.43 -12.34 13.26
CA TYR A 358 -4.50 -11.90 14.30
C TYR A 358 -5.18 -11.54 15.63
N GLY A 359 -6.52 -11.48 15.67
CA GLY A 359 -7.25 -10.95 16.83
C GLY A 359 -7.03 -11.75 18.11
N SER A 360 -6.96 -13.08 18.01
CA SER A 360 -6.68 -13.98 19.14
C SER A 360 -5.27 -13.76 19.70
N SER A 361 -4.27 -13.66 18.81
CA SER A 361 -2.87 -13.38 19.14
C SER A 361 -2.69 -12.01 19.80
N ILE A 362 -3.40 -11.00 19.32
CA ILE A 362 -3.46 -9.65 19.92
C ILE A 362 -4.07 -9.71 21.32
N ALA A 363 -5.24 -10.35 21.48
CA ALA A 363 -5.94 -10.42 22.76
C ALA A 363 -5.13 -11.13 23.84
N LYS A 364 -4.39 -12.20 23.48
CA LYS A 364 -3.47 -12.91 24.39
C LYS A 364 -2.39 -12.01 24.99
N HIS A 365 -1.98 -10.95 24.28
CA HIS A 365 -0.90 -10.04 24.71
C HIS A 365 -1.38 -8.75 25.40
N LEU A 366 -2.70 -8.51 25.51
CA LEU A 366 -3.26 -7.27 26.06
C LEU A 366 -3.88 -7.41 27.48
N ASN A 367 -3.92 -8.61 28.07
CA ASN A 367 -4.57 -8.97 29.36
C ASN A 367 -6.12 -8.81 29.36
N ASP A 368 -6.86 -9.84 29.78
CA ASP A 368 -8.34 -9.91 29.81
C ASP A 368 -9.03 -9.93 28.42
N GLN A 369 -9.04 -11.11 27.80
CA GLN A 369 -9.35 -11.31 26.38
C GLN A 369 -10.76 -10.88 25.96
N GLU A 370 -11.78 -11.09 26.79
CA GLU A 370 -13.17 -10.76 26.40
C GLU A 370 -13.41 -9.25 26.33
N LEU A 371 -12.93 -8.52 27.34
CA LEU A 371 -13.04 -7.05 27.38
C LEU A 371 -12.27 -6.41 26.22
N ILE A 372 -11.10 -6.95 25.86
CA ILE A 372 -10.30 -6.47 24.73
C ILE A 372 -11.04 -6.65 23.41
N VAL A 373 -11.56 -7.86 23.14
CA VAL A 373 -12.26 -8.13 21.88
C VAL A 373 -13.49 -7.21 21.73
N ALA A 374 -14.24 -7.00 22.81
CA ALA A 374 -15.36 -6.07 22.82
C ALA A 374 -14.89 -4.62 22.55
N SER A 375 -13.80 -4.19 23.18
CA SER A 375 -13.23 -2.86 22.95
C SER A 375 -12.75 -2.70 21.50
N MET A 376 -12.03 -3.67 20.93
CA MET A 376 -11.47 -3.57 19.58
C MET A 376 -12.53 -3.48 18.48
N LYS A 377 -13.71 -4.08 18.68
CA LYS A 377 -14.87 -3.89 17.79
C LYS A 377 -15.34 -2.42 17.73
N THR A 378 -15.02 -1.62 18.75
CA THR A 378 -15.42 -0.20 18.85
C THR A 378 -14.26 0.78 18.65
N GLU A 379 -13.04 0.40 19.04
CA GLU A 379 -11.85 1.25 18.98
C GLU A 379 -10.98 0.99 17.74
N GLY A 380 -10.99 -0.24 17.24
CA GLY A 380 -10.37 -0.67 15.99
C GLY A 380 -9.10 -1.51 16.17
N TRP A 381 -9.02 -2.59 15.39
CA TRP A 381 -7.92 -3.57 15.41
C TRP A 381 -6.61 -3.03 14.85
N GLY A 382 -6.66 -2.05 13.96
CA GLY A 382 -5.46 -1.43 13.38
C GLY A 382 -5.01 -0.16 14.11
N THR A 383 -5.38 0.01 15.39
CA THR A 383 -4.83 1.09 16.21
C THR A 383 -3.45 0.71 16.76
N TYR A 384 -2.70 1.69 17.25
CA TYR A 384 -1.33 1.48 17.71
C TYR A 384 -1.19 0.40 18.79
N THR A 385 -2.11 0.34 19.76
CA THR A 385 -2.04 -0.61 20.90
C THR A 385 -2.17 -2.07 20.44
N PRO A 386 -3.20 -2.46 19.67
CA PRO A 386 -3.29 -3.77 19.03
C PRO A 386 -2.10 -4.10 18.12
N MET A 387 -1.66 -3.17 17.29
CA MET A 387 -0.53 -3.41 16.39
C MET A 387 0.77 -3.64 17.17
N ARG A 388 0.96 -2.95 18.31
CA ARG A 388 2.05 -3.21 19.26
C ARG A 388 1.92 -4.59 19.92
N ALA A 389 0.71 -5.02 20.26
CA ALA A 389 0.48 -6.36 20.81
C ALA A 389 0.79 -7.45 19.78
N LEU A 390 0.38 -7.27 18.51
CA LEU A 390 0.77 -8.15 17.41
C LEU A 390 2.28 -8.17 17.23
N TYR A 391 2.95 -7.02 17.24
CA TYR A 391 4.40 -6.95 17.19
C TYR A 391 5.08 -7.78 18.31
N LEU A 392 4.56 -7.72 19.55
CA LEU A 392 5.06 -8.54 20.65
C LEU A 392 4.77 -10.04 20.44
N ALA A 393 3.61 -10.39 19.88
CA ALA A 393 3.28 -11.76 19.53
C ALA A 393 4.25 -12.31 18.48
N LEU A 394 4.56 -11.54 17.43
CA LEU A 394 5.51 -11.93 16.39
C LEU A 394 6.92 -12.18 16.95
N GLN A 395 7.33 -11.45 17.98
CA GLN A 395 8.62 -11.69 18.65
C GLN A 395 8.64 -13.04 19.37
N ASN A 396 7.57 -13.38 20.09
CA ASN A 396 7.57 -14.42 21.11
C ASN A 396 6.87 -15.72 20.70
N ASP A 397 6.05 -15.69 19.64
CA ASP A 397 5.22 -16.82 19.19
C ASP A 397 5.61 -17.22 17.75
N PRO A 398 6.29 -18.37 17.56
CA PRO A 398 6.72 -18.84 16.25
C PRO A 398 5.56 -19.13 15.29
N ASP A 399 4.41 -19.55 15.79
CA ASP A 399 3.26 -19.89 14.95
C ASP A 399 2.65 -18.61 14.36
N VAL A 400 2.51 -17.57 15.20
CA VAL A 400 2.06 -16.24 14.74
C VAL A 400 3.05 -15.65 13.73
N TRP A 401 4.35 -15.82 13.95
CA TRP A 401 5.35 -15.42 12.95
C TRP A 401 5.21 -16.19 11.64
N SER A 402 5.01 -17.51 11.67
CA SER A 402 4.86 -18.32 10.45
C SER A 402 3.65 -17.89 9.63
N VAL A 403 2.53 -17.62 10.30
CA VAL A 403 1.32 -17.09 9.64
C VAL A 403 1.60 -15.73 9.02
N PHE A 404 2.15 -14.80 9.81
CA PHE A 404 2.46 -13.46 9.32
C PHE A 404 3.44 -13.48 8.15
N HIS A 405 4.51 -14.27 8.23
CA HIS A 405 5.50 -14.43 7.17
C HIS A 405 4.89 -14.99 5.88
N SER A 406 3.90 -15.88 5.98
CA SER A 406 3.17 -16.38 4.81
C SER A 406 2.37 -15.28 4.10
N HIS A 407 1.84 -14.31 4.85
CA HIS A 407 1.10 -13.16 4.31
C HIS A 407 1.99 -12.03 3.79
N MET A 408 3.25 -11.90 4.27
CA MET A 408 4.22 -10.87 3.84
C MET A 408 4.50 -10.87 2.34
N SER A 409 3.85 -11.74 1.56
CA SER A 409 3.80 -11.70 0.11
C SER A 409 5.21 -11.78 -0.47
N SER A 410 6.17 -12.41 0.20
CA SER A 410 7.51 -12.61 -0.38
C SER A 410 7.90 -14.06 -0.23
N LEU A 411 8.03 -14.75 -1.35
CA LEU A 411 8.47 -16.15 -1.40
C LEU A 411 9.95 -16.34 -1.00
N CYS A 412 10.65 -15.28 -0.58
CA CYS A 412 12.09 -15.29 -0.42
C CYS A 412 12.51 -14.89 1.01
N TYR A 413 13.02 -15.89 1.73
CA TYR A 413 13.72 -15.84 3.01
C TYR A 413 12.88 -15.44 4.23
N ASP A 414 12.99 -16.22 5.29
CA ASP A 414 12.58 -15.79 6.63
C ASP A 414 13.51 -14.65 7.08
N LYS A 415 12.93 -13.48 7.31
CA LYS A 415 13.60 -12.25 7.72
C LYS A 415 13.10 -11.77 9.09
N LYS A 416 12.70 -12.68 9.99
CA LYS A 416 12.16 -12.37 11.32
C LYS A 416 12.95 -11.29 12.05
N ILE A 417 14.24 -11.52 12.26
CA ILE A 417 15.08 -10.61 13.04
C ILE A 417 15.17 -9.23 12.36
N SER A 418 15.31 -9.18 11.03
CA SER A 418 15.32 -7.92 10.27
C SER A 418 13.99 -7.17 10.40
N PHE A 419 12.86 -7.86 10.24
CA PHE A 419 11.53 -7.27 10.42
C PHE A 419 11.37 -6.72 11.84
N ILE A 420 11.61 -7.54 12.87
CA ILE A 420 11.46 -7.15 14.27
C ILE A 420 12.30 -5.91 14.59
N CYS A 421 13.53 -5.86 14.11
CA CYS A 421 14.39 -4.71 14.37
C CYS A 421 13.97 -3.47 13.59
N ALA A 422 13.57 -3.59 12.33
CA ALA A 422 13.24 -2.45 11.48
C ALA A 422 11.84 -1.87 11.76
N ALA A 423 10.86 -2.69 12.14
CA ALA A 423 9.48 -2.27 12.39
C ALA A 423 9.34 -1.19 13.48
N ARG A 424 10.36 -1.01 14.33
CA ARG A 424 10.44 0.02 15.36
C ARG A 424 11.68 0.92 15.28
N ALA A 425 12.63 0.63 14.39
CA ALA A 425 13.90 1.35 14.34
C ALA A 425 13.69 2.77 13.82
N ILE A 426 14.11 3.74 14.63
CA ILE A 426 14.11 5.16 14.27
C ILE A 426 15.45 5.63 13.69
N THR A 427 16.54 4.88 13.93
CA THR A 427 17.88 5.14 13.35
C THR A 427 18.58 3.84 12.93
N ILE A 428 19.60 3.97 12.07
CA ILE A 428 20.46 2.85 11.66
C ILE A 428 21.16 2.22 12.87
N GLU A 429 21.59 3.02 13.84
CA GLU A 429 22.27 2.54 15.04
C GLU A 429 21.33 1.71 15.91
N SER A 430 20.07 2.15 16.06
CA SER A 430 19.05 1.40 16.80
C SER A 430 18.74 0.06 16.13
N TYR A 431 18.67 0.04 14.79
CA TYR A 431 18.49 -1.18 14.00
C TYR A 431 19.67 -2.14 14.18
N LYS A 432 20.91 -1.66 13.99
CA LYS A 432 22.13 -2.47 14.15
C LYS A 432 22.28 -3.00 15.58
N SER A 433 21.96 -2.19 16.59
CA SER A 433 22.00 -2.61 17.99
C SER A 433 20.96 -3.71 18.27
N CYS A 434 19.78 -3.64 17.67
CA CYS A 434 18.78 -4.70 17.78
C CYS A 434 19.24 -6.00 17.10
N LEU A 435 19.80 -5.92 15.88
CA LEU A 435 20.32 -7.08 15.17
C LEU A 435 21.38 -7.81 16.01
N ALA A 436 22.35 -7.07 16.57
CA ALA A 436 23.43 -7.63 17.37
C ALA A 436 22.98 -8.28 18.69
N LYS A 437 21.75 -8.00 19.16
CA LYS A 437 21.18 -8.62 20.37
C LYS A 437 20.38 -9.88 20.09
N LEU A 438 19.88 -10.04 18.85
CA LEU A 438 18.98 -11.13 18.46
C LEU A 438 19.65 -12.17 17.55
N GLN A 439 20.85 -11.87 17.05
CA GLN A 439 21.79 -12.81 16.43
C GLN A 439 22.69 -13.40 17.50
#